data_AF-A0A969CHI3-F1
#
_entry.id   AF-A0A969CHI3-F1
#
_cell.length_a   1.000
_cell.length_b   1.000
_cell.length_c   1.000
_cell.angle_alpha   90.00
_cell.angle_beta   90.00
_cell.angle_gamma   90.00
#
_symmetry.space_group_name_H-M   'P 1'
#
loop_
_entity.id
_entity.type
_entity.pdbx_description
1 polymer ?
#
loop_
_entity_poly.entity_id
_entity_poly.type
_entity_poly.pdbx_seq_one_letter_code
_entity_poly.pdbx_strand_id
1 'polypeptide(L)'
;MKKVLIAIALTGFTVFGIANIAHADLAQDQQQVTQVIHQMIKEHYKKPSAPARITKIAFSGSYAAVKWEKGENLSATTTLNRTDKGWVVVSASTRGWGGMRMFAEEGHMPESNAIELLDQIFPDWRKFESRSSSP
;
A
#
# COMPACT_ATOMS: atom_id res chain seq x y z
N MET A 1 49.60 -43.46 -4.72
CA MET A 1 48.79 -43.39 -3.47
C MET A 1 49.32 -42.24 -2.63
N LYS A 2 48.61 -41.11 -2.55
CA LYS A 2 48.96 -39.98 -1.68
C LYS A 2 47.71 -39.57 -0.89
N LYS A 3 47.88 -39.47 0.42
CA LYS A 3 46.85 -39.27 1.44
C LYS A 3 46.29 -37.84 1.38
N VAL A 4 44.97 -37.72 1.46
CA VAL A 4 44.23 -36.47 1.61
C VAL A 4 44.20 -36.11 3.10
N LEU A 5 44.53 -34.86 3.43
CA LEU A 5 44.28 -34.26 4.74
C LEU A 5 43.33 -33.07 4.53
N ILE A 6 42.11 -33.21 5.04
CA ILE A 6 41.09 -32.17 5.09
C ILE A 6 41.34 -31.37 6.36
N ALA A 7 41.62 -30.08 6.23
CA ALA A 7 41.57 -29.13 7.33
C ALA A 7 40.30 -28.28 7.17
N ILE A 8 39.32 -28.49 8.05
CA ILE A 8 38.12 -27.65 8.16
C ILE A 8 38.49 -26.47 9.06
N ALA A 9 38.66 -25.29 8.47
CA ALA A 9 38.70 -24.05 9.23
C ALA A 9 37.27 -23.49 9.29
N LEU A 10 36.61 -23.64 10.44
CA LEU A 10 35.41 -22.88 10.79
C LEU A 10 35.82 -21.43 11.03
N THR A 11 35.58 -20.55 10.06
CA THR A 11 35.59 -19.10 10.30
C THR A 11 34.16 -18.64 10.56
N GLY A 12 33.94 -18.16 11.78
CA GLY A 12 32.63 -17.77 12.30
C GLY A 12 31.96 -16.68 11.45
N PHE A 13 30.70 -16.92 11.10
CA PHE A 13 29.81 -15.91 10.58
C PHE A 13 29.37 -15.02 11.76
N THR A 14 29.91 -13.81 11.85
CA THR A 14 29.36 -12.75 12.69
C THR A 14 27.98 -12.37 12.15
N VAL A 15 26.93 -12.83 12.84
CA VAL A 15 25.54 -12.43 12.61
C VAL A 15 25.35 -11.03 13.22
N PHE A 16 25.66 -10.00 12.45
CA PHE A 16 25.20 -8.63 12.70
C PHE A 16 24.51 -8.11 11.43
N GLY A 17 23.20 -8.29 11.33
CA GLY A 17 22.47 -7.75 10.18
C GLY A 17 21.04 -8.22 9.99
N ILE A 18 20.21 -8.31 11.03
CA ILE A 18 18.79 -8.68 10.85
C ILE A 18 17.81 -7.58 11.31
N ALA A 19 18.26 -6.50 11.95
CA ALA A 19 17.33 -5.48 12.47
C ALA A 19 16.98 -4.33 11.50
N ASN A 20 17.70 -4.16 10.38
CA ASN A 20 17.57 -2.97 9.52
C ASN A 20 16.89 -3.19 8.15
N ILE A 21 16.45 -4.40 7.83
CA ILE A 21 15.88 -4.70 6.50
C ILE A 21 14.40 -4.29 6.42
N ALA A 22 13.61 -4.53 7.47
CA ALA A 22 12.17 -4.23 7.47
C ALA A 22 11.83 -2.73 7.34
N HIS A 23 12.70 -1.83 7.79
CA HIS A 23 12.47 -0.38 7.70
C HIS A 23 12.82 0.21 6.32
N ALA A 24 13.75 -0.40 5.60
CA ALA A 24 14.15 0.04 4.26
C ALA A 24 13.06 -0.28 3.22
N ASP A 25 12.42 -1.44 3.34
CA ASP A 25 11.35 -1.88 2.44
C ASP A 25 10.12 -0.97 2.53
N LEU A 26 9.70 -0.58 3.75
CA LEU A 26 8.54 0.30 3.94
C LEU A 26 8.77 1.71 3.36
N ALA A 27 9.96 2.28 3.56
CA ALA A 27 10.29 3.61 3.03
C ALA A 27 10.32 3.60 1.50
N GLN A 28 10.88 2.55 0.90
CA GLN A 28 10.89 2.36 -0.54
C GLN A 28 9.46 2.16 -1.09
N ASP A 29 8.65 1.31 -0.44
CA ASP A 29 7.27 1.07 -0.82
C ASP A 29 6.44 2.37 -0.75
N GLN A 30 6.63 3.17 0.31
CA GLN A 30 5.97 4.46 0.44
C GLN A 30 6.36 5.44 -0.68
N GLN A 31 7.63 5.48 -1.09
CA GLN A 31 8.06 6.28 -2.24
C GLN A 31 7.45 5.77 -3.55
N GLN A 32 7.47 4.46 -3.81
CA GLN A 32 6.92 3.89 -5.03
C GLN A 32 5.41 4.14 -5.13
N VAL A 33 4.65 3.86 -4.07
CA VAL A 33 3.20 4.13 -4.00
C VAL A 33 2.92 5.61 -4.23
N THR A 34 3.70 6.51 -3.62
CA THR A 34 3.56 7.96 -3.84
C THR A 34 3.73 8.33 -5.31
N GLN A 35 4.75 7.79 -5.98
CA GLN A 35 5.00 8.04 -7.40
C GLN A 35 3.85 7.52 -8.27
N VAL A 36 3.36 6.31 -8.01
CA VAL A 36 2.22 5.72 -8.73
C VAL A 36 0.97 6.60 -8.61
N ILE A 37 0.66 7.08 -7.41
CA ILE A 37 -0.49 7.94 -7.17
C ILE A 37 -0.35 9.29 -7.87
N HIS A 38 0.82 9.94 -7.78
CA HIS A 38 1.06 11.19 -8.50
C HIS A 38 0.92 11.03 -10.02
N GLN A 39 1.43 9.93 -10.58
CA GLN A 39 1.30 9.63 -12.01
C GLN A 39 -0.17 9.43 -12.41
N MET A 40 -0.90 8.59 -11.67
CA MET A 40 -2.33 8.33 -11.92
C MET A 40 -3.16 9.62 -11.87
N ILE A 41 -2.92 10.48 -10.87
CA ILE A 41 -3.62 11.77 -10.75
C ILE A 41 -3.27 12.69 -11.94
N LYS A 42 -2.00 12.75 -12.33
CA LYS A 42 -1.56 13.58 -13.47
C LYS A 42 -2.24 13.14 -14.77
N GLU A 43 -2.31 11.84 -15.02
CA GLU A 43 -2.96 11.26 -16.21
C GLU A 43 -4.47 11.51 -16.20
N HIS A 44 -5.13 11.31 -15.06
CA HIS A 44 -6.58 11.43 -14.94
C HIS A 44 -7.05 12.88 -15.01
N TYR A 45 -6.28 13.83 -14.47
CA TYR A 45 -6.74 15.22 -14.32
C TYR A 45 -6.13 16.24 -15.30
N LYS A 46 -5.23 15.83 -16.22
CA LYS A 46 -4.59 16.55 -17.36
C LYS A 46 -4.06 17.99 -17.16
N LYS A 47 -4.73 18.85 -16.39
CA LYS A 47 -4.33 20.16 -15.87
C LYS A 47 -4.92 20.34 -14.46
N PRO A 48 -4.25 19.89 -13.40
CA PRO A 48 -4.76 20.08 -12.05
C PRO A 48 -4.75 21.59 -11.70
N SER A 49 -5.93 22.13 -11.38
CA SER A 49 -6.10 23.50 -10.86
C SER A 49 -5.49 23.69 -9.47
N ALA A 50 -5.27 22.59 -8.74
CA ALA A 50 -4.58 22.54 -7.47
C ALA A 50 -3.78 21.22 -7.39
N PRO A 51 -2.58 21.22 -6.77
CA PRO A 51 -1.82 20.00 -6.58
C PRO A 51 -2.62 19.02 -5.72
N ALA A 52 -2.55 17.74 -6.07
CA ALA A 52 -3.06 16.71 -5.19
C ALA A 52 -2.06 16.47 -4.05
N ARG A 53 -2.58 16.20 -2.85
CA ARG A 53 -1.81 15.93 -1.65
C ARG A 53 -2.21 14.57 -1.11
N ILE A 54 -1.25 13.67 -0.97
CA ILE A 54 -1.45 12.44 -0.22
C ILE A 54 -1.53 12.79 1.26
N THR A 55 -2.60 12.35 1.92
CA THR A 55 -2.83 12.60 3.34
C THR A 55 -2.58 11.40 4.21
N LYS A 56 -2.74 10.20 3.67
CA LYS A 56 -2.40 8.96 4.37
C LYS A 56 -2.08 7.83 3.41
N ILE A 57 -1.12 7.00 3.79
CA ILE A 57 -0.81 5.72 3.13
C ILE A 57 -0.88 4.65 4.22
N ALA A 58 -1.55 3.54 3.92
CA ALA A 58 -1.64 2.36 4.76
C ALA A 58 -1.21 1.13 3.96
N PHE A 59 -0.64 0.16 4.66
CA PHE A 59 -0.18 -1.10 4.08
C PHE A 59 -0.78 -2.28 4.86
N SER A 60 -1.06 -3.36 4.15
CA SER A 60 -1.42 -4.67 4.69
C SER A 60 -1.00 -5.77 3.71
N GLY A 61 0.00 -6.56 4.08
CA GLY A 61 0.60 -7.57 3.20
C GLY A 61 1.08 -6.97 1.87
N SER A 62 0.58 -7.50 0.74
CA SER A 62 0.88 -7.01 -0.61
C SER A 62 -0.04 -5.86 -1.06
N TYR A 63 -0.87 -5.32 -0.18
CA TYR A 63 -1.86 -4.30 -0.53
C TYR A 63 -1.55 -2.97 0.15
N ALA A 64 -1.94 -1.88 -0.52
CA ALA A 64 -1.85 -0.53 0.01
C ALA A 64 -3.13 0.25 -0.26
N ALA A 65 -3.43 1.19 0.63
CA ALA A 65 -4.51 2.15 0.44
C ALA A 65 -3.98 3.56 0.66
N VAL A 66 -4.36 4.47 -0.21
CA VAL A 66 -3.90 5.85 -0.20
C VAL A 66 -5.09 6.78 -0.18
N LYS A 67 -5.13 7.62 0.86
CA LYS A 67 -6.04 8.76 0.92
C LYS A 67 -5.32 9.99 0.37
N TRP A 68 -5.98 10.70 -0.51
CA TRP A 68 -5.45 11.93 -1.10
C TRP A 68 -6.55 12.94 -1.32
N GLU A 69 -6.14 14.21 -1.39
CA GLU A 69 -7.02 15.36 -1.53
C GLU A 69 -6.56 16.23 -2.69
N LYS A 70 -7.49 16.92 -3.35
CA LYS A 70 -7.19 17.87 -4.41
C LYS A 70 -8.11 19.09 -4.30
N GLY A 71 -7.53 20.25 -4.04
CA GLY A 71 -8.29 21.45 -3.72
C GLY A 71 -9.16 21.25 -2.48
N GLU A 72 -10.18 22.08 -2.31
CA GLU A 72 -10.99 22.10 -1.08
C GLU A 72 -12.08 21.01 -1.05
N ASN A 73 -12.47 20.47 -2.21
CA ASN A 73 -13.71 19.70 -2.34
C ASN A 73 -13.53 18.23 -2.79
N LEU A 74 -12.30 17.80 -3.10
CA LEU A 74 -12.06 16.44 -3.55
C LEU A 74 -11.20 15.71 -2.53
N SER A 75 -11.80 14.69 -1.90
CA SER A 75 -11.11 13.67 -1.11
C SER A 75 -11.40 12.31 -1.73
N ALA A 76 -10.37 11.51 -1.90
CA ALA A 76 -10.39 10.28 -2.68
C ALA A 76 -9.57 9.20 -2.00
N THR A 77 -9.87 7.96 -2.36
CA THR A 77 -9.15 6.78 -1.89
C THR A 77 -8.75 5.93 -3.08
N THR A 78 -7.51 5.45 -3.09
CA THR A 78 -6.99 4.57 -4.12
C THR A 78 -6.39 3.34 -3.46
N THR A 79 -6.72 2.16 -3.95
CA THR A 79 -6.14 0.89 -3.51
C THR A 79 -5.12 0.40 -4.54
N LEU A 80 -4.04 -0.21 -4.05
CA LEU A 80 -2.96 -0.76 -4.85
C LEU A 80 -2.64 -2.18 -4.41
N ASN A 81 -2.12 -2.98 -5.35
CA ASN A 81 -1.57 -4.29 -5.10
C ASN A 81 -0.11 -4.35 -5.57
N ARG A 82 0.73 -5.06 -4.84
CA ARG A 82 2.13 -5.29 -5.17
C ARG A 82 2.24 -6.48 -6.12
N THR A 83 2.93 -6.25 -7.23
CA THR A 83 3.25 -7.26 -8.24
C THR A 83 4.77 -7.46 -8.31
N ASP A 84 5.21 -8.43 -9.11
CA ASP A 84 6.62 -8.61 -9.48
C ASP A 84 7.23 -7.36 -10.15
N LYS A 85 6.40 -6.54 -10.79
CA LYS A 85 6.78 -5.28 -11.45
C LYS A 85 6.60 -4.04 -10.58
N GLY A 86 6.22 -4.21 -9.30
CA GLY A 86 5.98 -3.13 -8.36
C GLY A 86 4.49 -2.87 -8.09
N TRP A 87 4.19 -1.71 -7.52
CA TRP A 87 2.84 -1.35 -7.10
C TRP A 87 1.96 -0.92 -8.28
N VAL A 88 0.74 -1.45 -8.33
CA VAL A 88 -0.24 -1.17 -9.38
C VAL A 88 -1.56 -0.75 -8.75
N VAL A 89 -2.21 0.28 -9.30
CA VAL A 89 -3.54 0.71 -8.88
C VAL A 89 -4.56 -0.36 -9.26
N VAL A 90 -5.35 -0.83 -8.29
CA VAL A 90 -6.41 -1.82 -8.51
C VAL A 90 -7.80 -1.21 -8.47
N SER A 91 -8.04 -0.21 -7.61
CA SER A 91 -9.25 0.60 -7.65
C SER A 91 -8.97 2.04 -7.22
N ALA A 92 -9.76 2.98 -7.75
CA ALA A 92 -9.69 4.39 -7.43
C ALA A 92 -11.09 4.99 -7.31
N SER A 93 -11.42 5.53 -6.13
CA SER A 93 -12.59 6.37 -5.93
C SER A 93 -12.21 7.82 -6.14
N THR A 94 -12.99 8.55 -6.94
CA THR A 94 -12.88 10.00 -7.07
C THR A 94 -13.73 10.76 -6.05
N ARG A 95 -14.53 10.03 -5.24
CA ARG A 95 -15.44 10.61 -4.24
C ARG A 95 -15.45 9.75 -2.97
N GLY A 96 -14.62 10.12 -2.01
CA GLY A 96 -14.63 9.56 -0.66
C GLY A 96 -14.06 8.15 -0.54
N TRP A 97 -14.59 7.41 0.43
CA TRP A 97 -14.18 6.06 0.79
C TRP A 97 -15.14 5.06 0.11
N GLY A 98 -14.64 4.19 -0.76
CA GLY A 98 -15.48 3.35 -1.63
C GLY A 98 -16.17 2.15 -0.97
N GLY A 99 -16.28 2.11 0.36
CA GLY A 99 -16.82 0.97 1.12
C GLY A 99 -15.92 -0.27 1.12
N MET A 100 -16.32 -1.33 1.81
CA MET A 100 -15.62 -2.64 1.75
C MET A 100 -15.55 -3.17 0.32
N ARG A 101 -16.57 -2.88 -0.50
CA ARG A 101 -16.65 -3.26 -1.92
C ARG A 101 -15.41 -2.86 -2.72
N MET A 102 -14.97 -1.62 -2.60
CA MET A 102 -13.77 -1.12 -3.30
C MET A 102 -12.49 -1.86 -2.90
N PHE A 103 -12.42 -2.32 -1.66
CA PHE A 103 -11.26 -3.00 -1.13
C PHE A 103 -11.32 -4.49 -1.49
N ALA A 104 -12.34 -5.21 -1.02
CA ALA A 104 -12.46 -6.66 -1.18
C ALA A 104 -12.81 -7.09 -2.61
N GLU A 105 -13.83 -6.49 -3.23
CA GLU A 105 -14.33 -6.94 -4.54
C GLU A 105 -13.51 -6.35 -5.68
N GLU A 106 -13.43 -5.02 -5.77
CA GLU A 106 -12.71 -4.34 -6.86
C GLU A 106 -11.20 -4.48 -6.74
N GLY A 107 -10.68 -4.48 -5.50
CA GLY A 107 -9.26 -4.67 -5.23
C GLY A 107 -8.80 -6.12 -5.23
N HIS A 108 -9.74 -7.08 -5.37
CA HIS A 108 -9.48 -8.52 -5.25
C HIS A 108 -8.59 -8.86 -4.05
N MET A 109 -8.84 -8.20 -2.91
CA MET A 109 -8.03 -8.37 -1.70
C MET A 109 -8.76 -9.24 -0.67
N PRO A 110 -8.03 -10.06 0.11
CA PRO A 110 -8.61 -10.76 1.24
C PRO A 110 -9.28 -9.77 2.20
N GLU A 111 -10.43 -10.16 2.74
CA GLU A 111 -11.23 -9.32 3.64
C GLU A 111 -10.42 -8.85 4.86
N SER A 112 -9.53 -9.69 5.41
CA SER A 112 -8.64 -9.31 6.51
C SER A 112 -7.77 -8.10 6.16
N ASN A 113 -7.20 -8.06 4.95
CA ASN A 113 -6.35 -6.96 4.51
C ASN A 113 -7.19 -5.72 4.23
N ALA A 114 -8.40 -5.89 3.68
CA ALA A 114 -9.34 -4.79 3.48
C ALA A 114 -9.70 -4.12 4.82
N ILE A 115 -10.01 -4.91 5.84
CA ILE A 115 -10.30 -4.42 7.19
C ILE A 115 -9.10 -3.67 7.77
N GLU A 116 -7.89 -4.24 7.70
CA GLU A 116 -6.68 -3.59 8.22
C GLU A 116 -6.39 -2.24 7.53
N LEU A 117 -6.58 -2.17 6.21
CA LEU A 117 -6.39 -0.93 5.45
C LEU A 117 -7.46 0.10 5.81
N LEU A 118 -8.72 -0.32 5.95
CA LEU A 118 -9.83 0.55 6.33
C LEU A 118 -9.68 1.09 7.75
N ASP A 119 -9.27 0.25 8.70
CA ASP A 119 -8.99 0.65 10.09
C ASP A 119 -7.90 1.71 10.17
N GLN A 120 -6.93 1.67 9.25
CA GLN A 120 -5.91 2.70 9.15
C GLN A 120 -6.42 3.95 8.43
N ILE A 121 -7.06 3.85 7.26
CA ILE A 121 -7.38 5.04 6.45
C ILE A 121 -8.66 5.76 6.94
N PHE A 122 -9.66 5.01 7.40
CA PHE A 122 -10.95 5.52 7.84
C PHE A 122 -11.43 4.81 9.11
N PRO A 123 -10.86 5.03 10.30
CA PRO A 123 -11.16 4.25 11.51
C PRO A 123 -12.64 4.10 11.88
N ASP A 124 -13.48 5.04 11.46
CA ASP A 124 -14.93 5.04 11.68
C ASP A 124 -15.75 4.34 10.57
N TRP A 125 -15.11 3.70 9.58
CA TRP A 125 -15.74 3.13 8.38
C TRP A 125 -16.93 2.22 8.68
N ARG A 126 -16.84 1.41 9.75
CA ARG A 126 -17.93 0.51 10.19
C ARG A 126 -19.24 1.25 10.50
N LYS A 127 -19.17 2.50 10.98
CA LYS A 127 -20.35 3.33 11.27
C LYS A 127 -21.06 3.80 10.00
N PHE A 128 -20.33 3.88 8.89
CA PHE A 128 -20.84 4.33 7.60
C PHE A 128 -21.39 3.16 6.80
N GLU A 129 -20.76 1.99 6.87
CA GLU A 129 -21.23 0.81 6.13
C GLU A 129 -22.60 0.32 6.62
N SER A 130 -22.83 0.34 7.94
CA SER A 130 -24.12 -0.01 8.52
C SER A 130 -25.28 0.91 8.08
N ARG A 131 -24.98 2.12 7.60
CA ARG A 131 -25.98 3.09 7.10
C ARG A 131 -26.31 2.88 5.62
N SER A 132 -25.35 2.39 4.83
CA SER A 132 -25.56 2.06 3.40
C SER A 132 -26.34 0.76 3.19
N SER A 133 -26.51 -0.06 4.22
CA SER A 133 -27.27 -1.31 4.18
C SER A 133 -28.73 -1.19 4.67
N SER A 134 -29.21 0.03 4.96
CA SER A 134 -30.63 0.25 5.27
C SER A 134 -31.44 0.36 3.96
N PRO A 135 -32.47 -0.47 3.77
CA PRO A 135 -33.32 -0.46 2.57
C PRO A 135 -34.13 0.83 2.42
#